data_AF-A0A8S1ANT6-F1
#
_entry.id   AF-A0A8S1ANT6-F1
#
_cell.length_a   1.000
_cell.length_b   1.000
_cell.length_c   1.000
_cell.angle_alpha   90.00
_cell.angle_beta   90.00
_cell.angle_gamma   90.00
#
_symmetry.space_group_name_H-M   'P 1'
#
loop_
_entity.id
_entity.type
_entity.pdbx_description
1 polymer ?
#
loop_
_entity_poly.entity_id
_entity_poly.type
_entity_poly.pdbx_seq_one_letter_code
_entity_poly.pdbx_strand_id
1 'polypeptide(L)'
;MWFNIFILFFGALMQSQTVLSVWTCTQDLDCADAEGAFCSAGNCACPVGQQFIFGNSLCANAAPYLTSSCLEDQQCSRLVTNFECRGSNNTQEGNCFCRDDFHYQDGRCWRSTDYGEACIRNADCFGVKKDPFSMSCIASTSTCGCADGYYRRQAGECRIIAPAVGHSCVLDEDCQFPNGRCNILTFSCYASVGGLQMTIPKEKAVETQKLINPMAQQDGGSVNIPSQHGALCSATNNCPAPYVCSVFGSCVCPVGYYWSGRGDFCYAELGSPSTPEQCVGFLAEVRNGICTCRANFFFEEDMRNCIKVARNLNDFCLNDVMCHTFGTAARCTPPISPWGLRHCECTPGISVWDEARSMCRRFVGIGDACETNSDCLAGNLEINCVTNAAGQGICTCPPNTVAENGLCLSSGLVLGASCQVTSECTGTANTECSEGVCSCGSGYLETGGICAPGIGGSCTADAQCVIANTVCATSGASQTCQCADNFIGVNNVCLPALSDLSSNCTVTEQCVALIGQNSECEANSCSCIAGHHFRDQNCWPHTGLFEDCSRTSQCFLQGMSERVVCRNSMCQCSFDYPYSEELHTCSSATSITMGSLFTFLLALTYLMSH
;
A
#
# COMPACT_ATOMS: atom_id res chain seq x y z
N MET A 1 -29.07 63.45 -34.02
CA MET A 1 -27.98 62.94 -33.16
C MET A 1 -28.24 63.07 -31.64
N TRP A 2 -29.44 63.49 -31.21
CA TRP A 2 -29.78 63.67 -29.78
C TRP A 2 -30.87 62.71 -29.26
N PHE A 3 -31.41 61.83 -30.12
CA PHE A 3 -32.47 60.89 -29.73
C PHE A 3 -31.94 59.51 -29.30
N ASN A 4 -30.78 59.08 -29.83
CA ASN A 4 -30.16 57.80 -29.48
C ASN A 4 -29.33 57.83 -28.17
N ILE A 5 -28.90 59.01 -27.72
CA ILE A 5 -28.17 59.14 -26.44
C ILE A 5 -29.13 59.10 -25.25
N PHE A 6 -30.37 59.56 -25.41
CA PHE A 6 -31.39 59.49 -24.36
C PHE A 6 -31.89 58.06 -24.10
N ILE A 7 -31.99 57.22 -25.13
CA ILE A 7 -32.41 55.81 -24.98
C ILE A 7 -31.30 54.95 -24.36
N LEU A 8 -30.02 55.25 -24.62
CA LEU A 8 -28.89 54.57 -23.96
C LEU A 8 -28.72 54.99 -22.49
N PHE A 9 -29.02 56.25 -22.14
CA PHE A 9 -29.02 56.68 -20.74
C PHE A 9 -30.23 56.16 -19.93
N PHE A 10 -31.41 56.00 -20.54
CA PHE A 10 -32.56 55.39 -19.87
C PHE A 10 -32.48 53.86 -19.80
N GLY A 11 -31.81 53.20 -20.76
CA GLY A 11 -31.54 51.76 -20.72
C GLY A 11 -30.50 51.35 -19.67
N ALA A 12 -29.52 52.21 -19.38
CA ALA A 12 -28.50 51.96 -18.37
C ALA A 12 -28.96 52.19 -16.91
N LEU A 13 -30.05 52.94 -16.70
CA LEU A 13 -30.64 53.17 -15.36
C LEU A 13 -31.63 52.07 -14.94
N MET A 14 -32.06 51.19 -15.85
CA MET A 14 -32.98 50.09 -15.55
C MET A 14 -32.28 48.72 -15.34
N GLN A 15 -30.95 48.66 -15.41
CA GLN A 15 -30.17 47.43 -15.18
C GLN A 15 -29.19 47.50 -13.99
N SER A 16 -29.26 48.56 -13.17
CA SER A 16 -28.52 48.64 -11.91
C SER A 16 -29.42 48.48 -10.68
N GLN A 17 -30.51 47.73 -10.80
CA GLN A 17 -31.03 47.06 -9.61
C GLN A 17 -30.13 45.85 -9.39
N THR A 18 -29.00 46.08 -8.71
CA THR A 18 -28.58 45.10 -7.72
C THR A 18 -29.80 44.90 -6.84
N VAL A 19 -30.54 43.81 -7.08
CA VAL A 19 -31.49 43.29 -6.11
C VAL A 19 -30.62 42.84 -4.95
N LEU A 20 -30.19 43.79 -4.13
CA LEU A 20 -30.04 43.52 -2.71
C LEU A 20 -31.47 43.23 -2.29
N SER A 21 -31.84 41.95 -2.32
CA SER A 21 -33.03 41.45 -1.68
C SER A 21 -32.86 41.73 -0.20
N VAL A 22 -33.10 42.97 0.22
CA VAL A 22 -33.31 43.29 1.62
C VAL A 22 -34.61 42.57 1.94
N TRP A 23 -34.49 41.37 2.52
CA TRP A 23 -35.61 40.56 3.00
C TRP A 23 -36.23 41.27 4.19
N THR A 24 -36.94 42.35 3.91
CA THR A 24 -37.70 43.10 4.89
C THR A 24 -39.01 42.37 5.14
N CYS A 25 -39.38 42.19 6.40
CA CYS A 25 -40.60 41.51 6.79
C CYS A 25 -41.40 42.38 7.77
N THR A 26 -42.71 42.13 7.84
CA THR A 26 -43.61 42.69 8.86
C THR A 26 -44.24 41.60 9.73
N GLN A 27 -44.35 40.38 9.18
CA GLN A 27 -44.86 39.18 9.83
C GLN A 27 -44.06 37.95 9.38
N ASP A 28 -44.10 36.87 10.16
CA ASP A 28 -43.31 35.65 9.88
C ASP A 28 -43.63 35.02 8.51
N LEU A 29 -44.87 35.18 8.03
CA LEU A 29 -45.28 34.68 6.72
C LEU A 29 -44.50 35.33 5.56
N ASP A 30 -44.00 36.55 5.75
CA ASP A 30 -43.19 37.25 4.75
C ASP A 30 -41.81 36.58 4.56
N CYS A 31 -41.43 35.68 5.47
CA CYS A 31 -40.18 34.91 5.44
C CYS A 31 -40.37 33.46 4.96
N ALA A 32 -41.55 33.10 4.44
CA ALA A 32 -41.90 31.71 4.10
C ALA A 32 -41.05 31.08 2.98
N ASP A 33 -40.35 31.90 2.19
CA ASP A 33 -39.39 31.43 1.18
C ASP A 33 -38.15 30.78 1.82
N ALA A 34 -37.93 30.99 3.13
CA ALA A 34 -36.92 30.31 3.92
C ALA A 34 -37.57 29.42 4.98
N GLU A 35 -37.41 28.11 4.84
CA GLU A 35 -37.98 27.16 5.80
C GLU A 35 -37.39 27.37 7.20
N GLY A 36 -38.26 27.58 8.19
CA GLY A 36 -37.88 27.81 9.59
C GLY A 36 -37.50 29.24 9.96
N ALA A 37 -37.51 30.19 9.02
CA ALA A 37 -37.25 31.60 9.30
C ALA A 37 -38.47 32.32 9.93
N PHE A 38 -38.20 33.38 10.70
CA PHE A 38 -39.22 34.23 11.30
C PHE A 38 -38.85 35.71 11.16
N CYS A 39 -39.84 36.59 11.34
CA CYS A 39 -39.62 38.03 11.21
C CYS A 39 -39.11 38.64 12.52
N SER A 40 -37.93 39.26 12.47
CA SER A 40 -37.30 39.91 13.63
C SER A 40 -36.76 41.27 13.26
N ALA A 41 -37.20 42.31 13.97
CA ALA A 41 -36.78 43.70 13.76
C ALA A 41 -36.86 44.17 12.29
N GLY A 42 -37.88 43.72 11.57
CA GLY A 42 -38.12 44.08 10.17
C GLY A 42 -37.29 43.29 9.16
N ASN A 43 -36.55 42.25 9.57
CA ASN A 43 -35.79 41.37 8.67
C ASN A 43 -36.07 39.89 9.00
N CYS A 44 -36.01 39.04 7.99
CA CYS A 44 -36.10 37.59 8.23
C CYS A 44 -34.84 37.06 8.90
N ALA A 45 -35.00 36.31 9.98
CA ALA A 45 -33.93 35.74 10.76
C ALA A 45 -34.19 34.25 11.05
N CYS A 46 -33.12 33.48 11.22
CA CYS A 46 -33.22 32.13 11.72
C CYS A 46 -33.33 32.10 13.26
N PRO A 47 -33.94 31.05 13.83
CA PRO A 47 -33.91 30.78 15.26
C PRO A 47 -32.50 30.84 15.85
N VAL A 48 -32.39 31.13 17.14
CA VAL A 48 -31.08 31.21 17.81
C VAL A 48 -30.30 29.91 17.67
N GLY A 49 -29.00 30.02 17.40
CA GLY A 49 -28.15 28.87 17.10
C GLY A 49 -28.36 28.24 15.73
N GLN A 50 -29.22 28.80 14.89
CA GLN A 50 -29.38 28.44 13.49
C GLN A 50 -28.86 29.53 12.55
N GLN A 51 -28.59 29.15 11.31
CA GLN A 51 -28.19 30.05 10.25
C GLN A 51 -28.83 29.64 8.92
N PHE A 52 -28.88 30.60 8.00
CA PHE A 52 -29.35 30.36 6.65
C PHE A 52 -28.36 29.48 5.87
N ILE A 53 -28.89 28.50 5.14
CA ILE A 53 -28.16 27.64 4.20
C ILE A 53 -28.88 27.61 2.84
N PHE A 54 -28.23 27.02 1.84
CA PHE A 54 -28.73 26.86 0.46
C PHE A 54 -29.24 28.19 -0.13
N GLY A 55 -28.44 29.24 0.00
CA GLY A 55 -28.78 30.57 -0.52
C GLY A 55 -29.97 31.23 0.18
N ASN A 56 -30.09 31.05 1.50
CA ASN A 56 -31.16 31.57 2.36
C ASN A 56 -32.53 30.90 2.18
N SER A 57 -32.57 29.65 1.75
CA SER A 57 -33.84 28.91 1.58
C SER A 57 -34.22 28.02 2.77
N LEU A 58 -33.30 27.82 3.73
CA LEU A 58 -33.52 26.96 4.90
C LEU A 58 -32.72 27.46 6.11
N CYS A 59 -33.34 27.45 7.28
CA CYS A 59 -32.68 27.62 8.57
C CYS A 59 -32.23 26.26 9.12
N ALA A 60 -30.92 26.11 9.30
CA ALA A 60 -30.32 24.90 9.85
C ALA A 60 -29.44 25.21 11.06
N ASN A 61 -29.25 24.23 11.95
CA ASN A 61 -28.38 24.38 13.11
C ASN A 61 -26.96 24.75 12.68
N ALA A 62 -26.36 25.72 13.38
CA ALA A 62 -24.96 26.02 13.18
C ALA A 62 -24.09 24.82 13.60
N ALA A 63 -22.98 24.63 12.90
CA ALA A 63 -22.05 23.53 13.12
C ALA A 63 -20.73 24.09 13.70
N PRO A 64 -20.65 24.32 15.03
CA PRO A 64 -19.60 25.15 15.62
C PRO A 64 -18.26 24.44 15.83
N TYR A 65 -18.19 23.12 15.69
CA TYR A 65 -16.99 22.32 15.99
C TYR A 65 -16.49 21.59 14.75
N LEU A 66 -15.19 21.27 14.74
CA LEU A 66 -14.65 20.28 13.81
C LEU A 66 -15.46 18.97 13.95
N THR A 67 -15.81 18.35 12.83
CA THR A 67 -16.69 17.17 12.72
C THR A 67 -18.15 17.35 13.13
N SER A 68 -18.64 18.57 13.34
CA SER A 68 -20.09 18.80 13.52
C SER A 68 -20.87 18.41 12.26
N SER A 69 -22.06 17.85 12.42
CA SER A 69 -22.94 17.55 11.29
C SER A 69 -23.29 18.83 10.52
N CYS A 70 -23.33 18.72 9.20
CA CYS A 70 -23.64 19.81 8.28
C CYS A 70 -24.34 19.27 7.03
N LEU A 71 -25.03 20.16 6.32
CA LEU A 71 -25.66 19.97 5.02
C LEU A 71 -24.96 20.79 3.93
N GLU A 72 -24.33 21.91 4.32
CA GLU A 72 -23.57 22.79 3.43
C GLU A 72 -22.36 23.41 4.16
N ASP A 73 -21.32 23.78 3.41
CA ASP A 73 -20.08 24.39 3.89
C ASP A 73 -20.32 25.55 4.86
N GLN A 74 -21.28 26.44 4.55
CA GLN A 74 -21.55 27.64 5.35
C GLN A 74 -21.86 27.32 6.82
N GLN A 75 -22.36 26.11 7.13
CA GLN A 75 -22.63 25.72 8.51
C GLN A 75 -21.37 25.68 9.38
N CYS A 76 -20.22 25.38 8.76
CA CYS A 76 -18.92 25.23 9.38
C CYS A 76 -18.17 26.57 9.55
N SER A 77 -18.84 27.71 9.32
CA SER A 77 -18.25 29.06 9.29
C SER A 77 -17.51 29.49 10.55
N ARG A 78 -17.76 28.82 11.69
CA ARG A 78 -17.00 29.05 12.93
C ARG A 78 -15.52 28.65 12.81
N LEU A 79 -15.18 27.73 11.90
CA LEU A 79 -13.78 27.41 11.53
C LEU A 79 -13.06 28.57 10.80
N VAL A 80 -13.79 29.67 10.59
CA VAL A 80 -13.41 30.98 10.04
C VAL A 80 -13.14 31.00 8.55
N THR A 81 -12.23 30.16 8.05
CA THR A 81 -11.84 30.15 6.63
C THR A 81 -11.49 28.74 6.18
N ASN A 82 -11.67 28.42 4.90
CA ASN A 82 -11.21 27.18 4.26
C ASN A 82 -11.73 25.88 4.93
N PHE A 83 -13.00 25.91 5.30
CA PHE A 83 -13.76 24.75 5.74
C PHE A 83 -14.63 24.21 4.60
N GLU A 84 -15.06 22.96 4.76
CA GLU A 84 -16.02 22.29 3.89
C GLU A 84 -16.92 21.36 4.71
N CYS A 85 -18.11 21.11 4.19
CA CYS A 85 -18.99 20.06 4.66
C CYS A 85 -18.74 18.80 3.83
N ARG A 86 -17.97 17.86 4.39
CA ARG A 86 -17.60 16.63 3.68
C ARG A 86 -18.66 15.56 3.91
N GLY A 87 -19.39 15.22 2.85
CA GLY A 87 -20.40 14.16 2.85
C GLY A 87 -19.80 12.76 2.69
N SER A 88 -20.52 11.75 3.19
CA SER A 88 -20.25 10.35 2.83
C SER A 88 -20.99 10.02 1.53
N ASN A 89 -20.42 9.15 0.68
CA ASN A 89 -21.04 8.77 -0.59
C ASN A 89 -22.51 8.32 -0.37
N ASN A 90 -23.45 9.07 -0.97
CA ASN A 90 -24.91 8.88 -0.94
C ASN A 90 -25.71 9.52 0.21
N THR A 91 -25.14 10.41 1.04
CA THR A 91 -25.92 11.20 2.01
C THR A 91 -25.85 12.71 1.71
N GLN A 92 -26.98 13.41 1.91
CA GLN A 92 -27.02 14.89 1.89
C GLN A 92 -26.45 15.50 3.18
N GLU A 93 -26.20 14.69 4.20
CA GLU A 93 -25.57 15.07 5.46
C GLU A 93 -24.10 14.65 5.45
N GLY A 94 -23.26 15.55 5.93
CA GLY A 94 -21.81 15.38 6.09
C GLY A 94 -21.31 15.97 7.41
N ASN A 95 -20.00 16.10 7.53
CA ASN A 95 -19.35 16.63 8.72
C ASN A 95 -18.38 17.75 8.34
N CYS A 96 -18.24 18.75 9.22
CA CYS A 96 -17.33 19.86 9.03
C CYS A 96 -15.86 19.41 9.08
N PHE A 97 -15.10 19.69 8.05
CA PHE A 97 -13.66 19.51 8.00
C PHE A 97 -12.97 20.74 7.40
N CYS A 98 -11.64 20.79 7.52
CA CYS A 98 -10.84 21.71 6.73
C CYS A 98 -10.71 21.20 5.30
N ARG A 99 -10.66 22.11 4.33
CA ARG A 99 -10.38 21.77 2.93
C ARG A 99 -8.97 21.20 2.77
N ASP A 100 -8.74 20.57 1.62
CA ASP A 100 -7.40 20.15 1.20
C ASP A 100 -6.40 21.32 1.32
N ASP A 101 -5.16 21.01 1.71
CA ASP A 101 -4.10 21.97 2.05
C ASP A 101 -4.34 22.83 3.32
N PHE A 102 -5.40 22.56 4.08
CA PHE A 102 -5.65 23.18 5.37
C PHE A 102 -5.75 22.14 6.49
N HIS A 103 -5.27 22.49 7.68
CA HIS A 103 -5.37 21.66 8.87
C HIS A 103 -6.10 22.41 9.99
N TYR A 104 -6.68 21.66 10.90
CA TYR A 104 -7.36 22.22 12.06
C TYR A 104 -6.40 22.44 13.23
N GLN A 105 -6.44 23.64 13.81
CA GLN A 105 -5.81 23.93 15.10
C GLN A 105 -6.59 25.05 15.81
N ASP A 106 -6.93 24.81 17.08
CA ASP A 106 -7.57 25.79 17.99
C ASP A 106 -8.81 26.49 17.40
N GLY A 107 -9.72 25.72 16.80
CA GLY A 107 -10.99 26.25 16.27
C GLY A 107 -10.93 26.90 14.90
N ARG A 108 -9.81 26.77 14.17
CA ARG A 108 -9.61 27.37 12.84
C ARG A 108 -8.92 26.38 11.89
N CYS A 109 -9.24 26.50 10.60
CA CYS A 109 -8.46 25.88 9.54
C CYS A 109 -7.31 26.80 9.08
N TRP A 110 -6.08 26.35 9.28
CA TRP A 110 -4.84 27.03 8.92
C TRP A 110 -4.27 26.43 7.64
N ARG A 111 -3.60 27.26 6.84
CA ARG A 111 -2.93 26.77 5.63
C ARG A 111 -1.76 25.88 6.06
N SER A 112 -1.76 24.64 5.63
CA SER A 112 -0.66 23.71 5.87
C SER A 112 0.55 24.15 5.06
N THR A 113 1.65 24.38 5.75
CA THR A 113 2.96 24.75 5.19
C THR A 113 3.96 23.69 5.60
N ASP A 114 4.65 23.09 4.63
CA ASP A 114 5.53 21.95 4.87
C ASP A 114 6.94 22.43 5.30
N TYR A 115 7.80 21.51 5.72
CA TYR A 115 9.15 21.79 6.17
C TYR A 115 9.96 22.52 5.10
N GLY A 116 10.69 23.56 5.51
CA GLY A 116 11.51 24.38 4.63
C GLY A 116 10.74 25.46 3.86
N GLU A 117 9.41 25.41 3.85
CA GLU A 117 8.58 26.43 3.20
C GLU A 117 8.44 27.69 4.07
N ALA A 118 8.17 28.82 3.44
CA ALA A 118 8.03 30.11 4.11
C ALA A 118 6.78 30.18 4.98
N CYS A 119 6.94 30.63 6.23
CA CYS A 119 5.88 30.72 7.22
C CYS A 119 5.82 32.09 7.88
N ILE A 120 4.68 32.42 8.48
CA ILE A 120 4.49 33.68 9.22
C ILE A 120 4.37 33.39 10.72
N ARG A 121 3.75 32.28 11.09
CA ARG A 121 3.50 31.88 12.49
C ARG A 121 3.61 30.36 12.66
N ASN A 122 3.74 29.90 13.90
CA ASN A 122 3.87 28.47 14.20
C ASN A 122 2.69 27.63 13.70
N ALA A 123 1.47 28.14 13.80
CA ALA A 123 0.25 27.46 13.33
C ALA A 123 0.18 27.29 11.79
N ASP A 124 1.08 27.90 11.01
CA ASP A 124 1.17 27.62 9.57
C ASP A 124 1.89 26.28 9.33
N CYS A 125 2.80 25.89 10.23
CA CYS A 125 3.71 24.77 10.06
C CYS A 125 3.08 23.46 10.51
N PHE A 126 2.67 22.63 9.56
CA PHE A 126 1.95 21.40 9.87
C PHE A 126 2.35 20.28 8.92
N GLY A 127 3.06 19.30 9.48
CA GLY A 127 3.55 18.15 8.73
C GLY A 127 2.52 17.04 8.59
N VAL A 128 2.87 16.07 7.76
CA VAL A 128 2.05 14.89 7.39
C VAL A 128 1.69 14.00 8.60
N LYS A 129 2.41 14.09 9.72
CA LYS A 129 2.12 13.36 10.98
C LYS A 129 0.98 13.96 11.80
N LYS A 130 0.41 15.09 11.37
CA LYS A 130 -0.73 15.79 11.96
C LYS A 130 -0.58 16.20 13.45
N ASP A 131 0.64 16.18 13.99
CA ASP A 131 0.93 16.74 15.32
C ASP A 131 1.21 18.25 15.19
N PRO A 132 0.30 19.12 15.67
CA PRO A 132 0.42 20.57 15.54
C PRO A 132 1.62 21.18 16.29
N PHE A 133 2.30 20.41 17.14
CA PHE A 133 3.48 20.88 17.88
C PHE A 133 4.80 20.35 17.34
N SER A 134 4.76 19.44 16.36
CA SER A 134 5.98 18.84 15.82
C SER A 134 6.85 19.82 15.03
N MET A 135 6.23 20.88 14.50
CA MET A 135 6.87 21.90 13.68
C MET A 135 6.54 23.30 14.18
N SER A 136 7.42 24.25 13.87
CA SER A 136 7.23 25.66 14.22
C SER A 136 7.87 26.56 13.17
N CYS A 137 7.49 27.84 13.15
CA CYS A 137 8.06 28.80 12.24
C CYS A 137 9.37 29.33 12.82
N ILE A 138 10.50 28.96 12.22
CA ILE A 138 11.82 29.28 12.74
C ILE A 138 12.13 30.75 12.48
N ALA A 139 12.21 31.55 13.54
CA ALA A 139 12.32 33.00 13.44
C ALA A 139 13.56 33.48 12.66
N SER A 140 14.67 32.74 12.68
CA SER A 140 15.90 33.11 11.99
C SER A 140 15.85 32.93 10.47
N THR A 141 15.06 31.97 9.98
CA THR A 141 14.95 31.65 8.55
C THR A 141 13.60 32.03 7.95
N SER A 142 12.59 32.31 8.79
CA SER A 142 11.18 32.47 8.38
C SER A 142 10.65 31.29 7.58
N THR A 143 11.13 30.08 7.91
CA THR A 143 10.69 28.83 7.30
C THR A 143 10.25 27.81 8.35
N CYS A 144 9.38 26.89 7.96
CA CYS A 144 8.94 25.82 8.85
C CYS A 144 10.07 24.84 9.14
N GLY A 145 10.31 24.57 10.43
CA GLY A 145 11.31 23.61 10.90
C GLY A 145 10.79 22.81 12.09
N CYS A 146 11.58 21.87 12.59
CA CYS A 146 11.20 21.13 13.80
C CYS A 146 11.13 22.06 15.01
N ALA A 147 10.08 21.89 15.81
CA ALA A 147 9.89 22.68 17.03
C ALA A 147 10.92 22.31 18.12
N ASP A 148 11.05 23.18 19.13
CA ASP A 148 11.90 22.89 20.29
C ASP A 148 11.46 21.59 20.99
N GLY A 149 12.44 20.72 21.29
CA GLY A 149 12.17 19.39 21.84
C GLY A 149 11.81 18.33 20.79
N TYR A 150 11.85 18.69 19.51
CA TYR A 150 11.75 17.75 18.39
C TYR A 150 13.06 17.73 17.60
N TYR A 151 13.44 16.54 17.13
CA TYR A 151 14.56 16.36 16.23
C TYR A 151 14.07 15.98 14.84
N ARG A 152 14.88 16.34 13.83
CA ARG A 152 14.64 16.00 12.45
C ARG A 152 15.23 14.64 12.14
N ARG A 153 14.41 13.74 11.57
CA ARG A 153 14.87 12.43 11.06
C ARG A 153 15.09 12.45 9.55
N GLN A 154 14.24 13.16 8.83
CA GLN A 154 14.39 13.55 7.41
C GLN A 154 13.59 14.83 7.15
N ALA A 155 13.67 15.42 5.96
CA ALA A 155 12.86 16.57 5.57
C ALA A 155 11.37 16.32 5.83
N GLY A 156 10.72 17.21 6.59
CA GLY A 156 9.30 17.06 6.97
C GLY A 156 9.00 16.04 8.07
N GLU A 157 10.01 15.35 8.61
CA GLU A 157 9.82 14.34 9.65
C GLU A 157 10.45 14.76 10.98
N CYS A 158 9.67 15.51 11.76
CA CYS A 158 10.01 15.90 13.12
C CYS A 158 9.46 14.88 14.13
N ARG A 159 10.33 14.44 15.06
CA ARG A 159 10.00 13.45 16.10
C ARG A 159 10.38 14.00 17.46
N ILE A 160 9.63 13.64 18.49
CA ILE A 160 9.91 14.13 19.84
C ILE A 160 11.23 13.56 20.37
N ILE A 161 12.01 14.41 21.04
CA ILE A 161 13.22 14.02 21.76
C ILE A 161 12.82 13.44 23.11
N ALA A 162 13.28 12.23 23.42
CA ALA A 162 13.20 11.62 24.74
C ALA A 162 14.58 11.71 25.43
N PRO A 163 14.84 12.74 26.25
CA PRO A 163 16.18 13.03 26.75
C PRO A 163 16.64 12.13 27.91
N ALA A 164 15.76 11.30 28.48
CA ALA A 164 16.07 10.49 29.66
C ALA A 164 15.33 9.15 29.69
N VAL A 165 15.80 8.24 30.55
CA VAL A 165 15.16 6.95 30.83
C VAL A 165 13.74 7.16 31.37
N GLY A 166 12.80 6.33 30.92
CA GLY A 166 11.39 6.38 31.28
C GLY A 166 10.55 7.35 30.43
N HIS A 167 11.17 8.18 29.61
CA HIS A 167 10.43 9.01 28.64
C HIS A 167 9.85 8.15 27.52
N SER A 168 8.70 8.59 26.99
CA SER A 168 8.01 7.94 25.88
C SER A 168 8.86 7.89 24.61
N CYS A 169 8.86 6.74 23.93
CA CYS A 169 9.56 6.53 22.66
C CYS A 169 8.81 5.55 21.77
N VAL A 170 9.15 5.58 20.49
CA VAL A 170 8.71 4.56 19.51
C VAL A 170 9.92 3.90 18.85
N LEU A 171 10.97 4.66 18.59
CA LEU A 171 12.22 4.20 17.98
C LEU A 171 13.38 4.38 18.94
N ASP A 172 14.43 3.58 18.78
CA ASP A 172 15.67 3.71 19.54
C ASP A 172 16.25 5.14 19.43
N GLU A 173 16.18 5.74 18.23
CA GLU A 173 16.64 7.12 17.95
C GLU A 173 15.86 8.21 18.70
N ASP A 174 14.63 7.92 19.17
CA ASP A 174 13.89 8.89 19.99
C ASP A 174 14.61 9.14 21.33
N CYS A 175 15.35 8.13 21.82
CA CYS A 175 16.08 8.16 23.09
C CYS A 175 17.44 8.86 22.97
N GLN A 176 17.45 10.19 22.94
CA GLN A 176 18.66 10.99 22.74
C GLN A 176 19.52 11.15 24.00
N PHE A 177 20.08 10.04 24.46
CA PHE A 177 21.10 9.97 25.49
C PHE A 177 22.03 8.77 25.24
N PRO A 178 23.23 8.72 25.85
CA PRO A 178 24.18 7.65 25.58
C PRO A 178 23.58 6.25 25.83
N ASN A 179 23.66 5.38 24.81
CA ASN A 179 23.08 4.02 24.80
C ASN A 179 21.56 3.97 25.03
N GLY A 180 20.84 5.04 24.71
CA GLY A 180 19.38 5.06 24.72
C GLY A 180 18.79 4.06 23.73
N ARG A 181 17.85 3.25 24.21
CA ARG A 181 17.07 2.30 23.41
C ARG A 181 15.62 2.40 23.82
N CYS A 182 14.71 2.12 22.89
CA CYS A 182 13.29 2.13 23.14
C CYS A 182 12.78 0.73 23.45
N ASN A 183 12.11 0.56 24.58
CA ASN A 183 11.46 -0.70 24.89
C ASN A 183 10.11 -0.77 24.17
N ILE A 184 10.01 -1.61 23.14
CA ILE A 184 8.84 -1.73 22.28
C ILE A 184 7.56 -2.28 22.95
N LEU A 185 7.66 -2.79 24.18
CA LEU A 185 6.52 -3.28 24.96
C LEU A 185 5.96 -2.21 25.90
N THR A 186 6.84 -1.34 26.41
CA THR A 186 6.48 -0.27 27.37
C THR A 186 6.50 1.12 26.75
N PHE A 187 6.95 1.24 25.50
CA PHE A 187 7.14 2.51 24.77
C PHE A 187 7.92 3.54 25.58
N SER A 188 8.93 3.07 26.32
CA SER A 188 9.71 3.88 27.25
C SER A 188 11.20 3.68 27.01
N CYS A 189 11.95 4.78 27.02
CA CYS A 189 13.39 4.76 26.85
C CYS A 189 14.07 4.06 28.04
N TYR A 190 15.10 3.27 27.75
CA TYR A 190 15.98 2.66 28.74
C TYR A 190 17.44 2.77 28.29
N ALA A 191 18.36 2.70 29.24
CA ALA A 191 19.80 2.65 28.96
C ALA A 191 20.23 1.19 28.74
N SER A 192 20.81 0.90 27.58
CA SER A 192 21.43 -0.39 27.30
C SER A 192 22.85 -0.41 27.86
N VAL A 193 23.14 -1.35 28.77
CA VAL A 193 24.51 -1.56 29.30
C VAL A 193 24.94 -2.98 28.91
N GLY A 194 25.92 -3.09 28.01
CA GLY A 194 26.54 -4.38 27.68
C GLY A 194 25.60 -5.46 27.13
N GLY A 195 24.54 -5.09 26.40
CA GLY A 195 23.62 -6.06 25.76
C GLY A 195 22.60 -6.71 26.70
N LEU A 196 22.49 -6.27 27.96
CA LEU A 196 21.48 -6.73 28.91
C LEU A 196 20.59 -5.57 29.38
N GLN A 197 19.28 -5.86 29.42
CA GLN A 197 18.22 -4.94 29.83
C GLN A 197 18.29 -4.72 31.35
N MET A 198 18.62 -3.51 31.81
CA MET A 198 18.39 -3.13 33.21
C MET A 198 16.90 -2.87 33.40
N THR A 199 16.20 -3.79 34.08
CA THR A 199 14.90 -3.52 34.67
C THR A 199 15.09 -2.61 35.88
N ILE A 200 14.46 -1.43 35.85
CA ILE A 200 14.29 -0.62 37.06
C ILE A 200 13.43 -1.45 38.03
N PRO A 201 13.80 -1.56 39.33
CA PRO A 201 12.95 -2.21 40.32
C PRO A 201 11.59 -1.54 40.34
N LYS A 202 10.52 -2.35 40.26
CA LYS A 202 9.13 -1.90 40.38
C LYS A 202 8.98 -1.06 41.64
N GLU A 203 8.96 0.27 41.53
CA GLU A 203 8.26 1.08 42.50
C GLU A 203 6.77 0.71 42.42
N LYS A 204 6.17 0.62 43.61
CA LYS A 204 4.86 0.03 43.88
C LYS A 204 3.86 0.36 42.77
N ALA A 205 3.44 -0.70 42.08
CA ALA A 205 2.23 -0.68 41.27
C ALA A 205 1.09 -0.12 42.14
N VAL A 206 0.62 1.07 41.80
CA VAL A 206 -0.71 1.49 42.21
C VAL A 206 -1.66 0.48 41.59
N GLU A 207 -2.44 -0.13 42.47
CA GLU A 207 -3.32 -1.26 42.23
C GLU A 207 -4.20 -1.01 41.01
N THR A 208 -4.01 -1.83 39.97
CA THR A 208 -4.86 -1.85 38.79
C THR A 208 -6.26 -2.28 39.22
N GLN A 209 -7.15 -1.32 39.45
CA GLN A 209 -8.57 -1.63 39.57
C GLN A 209 -9.04 -2.22 38.23
N LYS A 210 -9.59 -3.43 38.33
CA LYS A 210 -10.21 -4.19 37.23
C LYS A 210 -11.11 -3.26 36.40
N LEU A 211 -10.75 -3.06 35.14
CA LEU A 211 -11.66 -2.56 34.11
C LEU A 211 -12.77 -3.60 33.90
N ILE A 212 -13.87 -3.40 34.58
CA ILE A 212 -15.17 -3.96 34.20
C ILE A 212 -15.64 -3.09 33.03
N ASN A 213 -15.89 -3.70 31.87
CA ASN A 213 -16.68 -3.09 30.80
C ASN A 213 -18.00 -2.55 31.35
N PRO A 214 -18.39 -1.30 31.07
CA PRO A 214 -19.79 -0.93 31.10
C PRO A 214 -20.31 -0.86 29.66
N MET A 215 -20.62 -2.03 29.11
CA MET A 215 -21.82 -2.15 28.27
C MET A 215 -22.92 -2.69 29.17
N ALA A 216 -23.66 -1.79 29.84
CA ALA A 216 -25.00 -2.05 30.35
C ALA A 216 -25.60 -0.77 30.95
N GLN A 217 -26.79 -0.44 30.43
CA GLN A 217 -27.87 0.37 30.99
C GLN A 217 -27.74 0.80 32.46
N GLN A 218 -27.90 2.11 32.69
CA GLN A 218 -28.66 2.59 33.84
C GLN A 218 -29.69 3.63 33.37
N ASP A 219 -30.92 3.14 33.28
CA ASP A 219 -32.12 3.92 33.52
C ASP A 219 -32.10 4.38 34.99
N GLY A 220 -32.24 5.68 35.24
CA GLY A 220 -32.02 6.24 36.57
C GLY A 220 -32.19 7.76 36.62
N GLY A 221 -33.43 8.23 36.55
CA GLY A 221 -33.84 9.55 37.05
C GLY A 221 -33.41 10.75 36.19
N SER A 222 -34.21 11.05 35.16
CA SER A 222 -34.18 12.35 34.49
C SER A 222 -34.52 13.46 35.48
N VAL A 223 -33.50 14.13 36.00
CA VAL A 223 -33.60 15.55 36.30
C VAL A 223 -33.31 16.25 34.98
N ASN A 224 -34.37 16.79 34.34
CA ASN A 224 -34.25 17.69 33.20
C ASN A 224 -33.51 18.97 33.64
N ILE A 225 -32.18 18.92 33.69
CA ILE A 225 -31.36 20.12 33.69
C ILE A 225 -31.25 20.53 32.21
N PRO A 226 -31.76 21.71 31.81
CA PRO A 226 -31.60 22.19 30.45
C PRO A 226 -30.11 22.26 30.12
N SER A 227 -29.69 21.56 29.08
CA SER A 227 -28.33 21.69 28.52
C SER A 227 -28.05 23.16 28.26
N GLN A 228 -27.00 23.71 28.87
CA GLN A 228 -26.60 25.10 28.61
C GLN A 228 -25.96 25.24 27.22
N HIS A 229 -25.51 24.13 26.62
CA HIS A 229 -25.14 24.10 25.21
C HIS A 229 -26.39 24.31 24.34
N GLY A 230 -26.32 25.29 23.43
CA GLY A 230 -27.44 25.74 22.59
C GLY A 230 -28.34 26.80 23.24
N ALA A 231 -28.14 27.14 24.52
CA ALA A 231 -28.94 28.14 25.22
C ALA A 231 -28.74 29.55 24.63
N LEU A 232 -29.77 30.39 24.71
CA LEU A 232 -29.76 31.75 24.17
C LEU A 232 -28.82 32.66 24.95
N CYS A 233 -27.95 33.38 24.24
CA CYS A 233 -27.02 34.33 24.81
C CYS A 233 -26.95 35.64 24.02
N SER A 234 -26.50 36.70 24.67
CA SER A 234 -26.34 38.03 24.10
C SER A 234 -25.25 38.82 24.83
N ALA A 235 -24.95 40.05 24.39
CA ALA A 235 -24.01 40.93 25.07
C ALA A 235 -24.40 41.24 26.54
N THR A 236 -25.68 41.08 26.89
CA THR A 236 -26.21 41.29 28.25
C THR A 236 -26.54 39.99 28.97
N ASN A 237 -26.67 38.87 28.26
CA ASN A 237 -26.96 37.56 28.82
C ASN A 237 -25.82 36.58 28.47
N ASN A 238 -24.85 36.48 29.37
CA ASN A 238 -23.66 35.67 29.16
C ASN A 238 -23.94 34.18 29.40
N CYS A 239 -23.22 33.33 28.66
CA CYS A 239 -23.23 31.90 28.89
C CYS A 239 -22.56 31.54 30.23
N PRO A 240 -23.07 30.55 30.97
CA PRO A 240 -22.38 30.03 32.13
C PRO A 240 -21.07 29.36 31.70
N ALA A 241 -20.00 29.55 32.48
CA ALA A 241 -18.75 28.85 32.25
C ALA A 241 -18.99 27.32 32.26
N PRO A 242 -18.38 26.55 31.34
CA PRO A 242 -17.28 26.91 30.45
C PRO A 242 -17.71 27.47 29.07
N TYR A 243 -19.00 27.67 28.82
CA TYR A 243 -19.50 28.05 27.49
C TYR A 243 -19.25 29.53 27.16
N VAL A 244 -19.13 29.82 25.86
CA VAL A 244 -19.01 31.15 25.28
C VAL A 244 -20.15 31.42 24.31
N CYS A 245 -20.54 32.68 24.14
CA CYS A 245 -21.63 33.04 23.24
C CYS A 245 -21.16 33.04 21.79
N SER A 246 -21.86 32.30 20.91
CA SER A 246 -21.60 32.26 19.48
C SER A 246 -22.08 33.53 18.78
N VAL A 247 -21.59 33.77 17.56
CA VAL A 247 -22.10 34.84 16.68
C VAL A 247 -23.58 34.64 16.30
N PHE A 248 -24.11 33.43 16.48
CA PHE A 248 -25.51 33.07 16.23
C PHE A 248 -26.39 33.15 17.49
N GLY A 249 -25.88 33.78 18.57
CA GLY A 249 -26.64 34.02 19.80
C GLY A 249 -26.91 32.76 20.63
N SER A 250 -26.09 31.71 20.46
CA SER A 250 -26.21 30.45 21.21
C SER A 250 -24.93 30.10 21.98
N CYS A 251 -25.08 29.49 23.15
CA CYS A 251 -23.98 29.05 23.99
C CYS A 251 -23.31 27.79 23.45
N VAL A 252 -21.98 27.83 23.36
CA VAL A 252 -21.14 26.83 22.68
C VAL A 252 -19.81 26.69 23.41
N CYS A 253 -19.12 25.57 23.25
CA CYS A 253 -17.80 25.38 23.86
C CYS A 253 -16.79 26.38 23.26
N PRO A 254 -15.75 26.78 24.03
CA PRO A 254 -14.67 27.62 23.52
C PRO A 254 -13.87 26.88 22.44
N VAL A 255 -13.06 27.63 21.68
CA VAL A 255 -12.18 27.04 20.65
C VAL A 255 -11.20 26.05 21.28
N GLY A 256 -10.90 24.95 20.57
CA GLY A 256 -10.13 23.82 21.12
C GLY A 256 -10.96 22.84 21.97
N TYR A 257 -12.27 23.07 22.12
CA TYR A 257 -13.16 22.20 22.88
C TYR A 257 -14.47 21.93 22.14
N TYR A 258 -15.04 20.75 22.38
CA TYR A 258 -16.29 20.29 21.79
C TYR A 258 -17.29 19.85 22.86
N TRP A 259 -18.57 19.84 22.47
CA TRP A 259 -19.65 19.51 23.38
C TRP A 259 -19.68 18.03 23.73
N SER A 260 -19.92 17.73 25.01
CA SER A 260 -19.92 16.37 25.56
C SER A 260 -21.11 15.50 25.16
N GLY A 261 -22.10 16.05 24.47
CA GLY A 261 -23.35 15.35 24.14
C GLY A 261 -24.37 15.32 25.29
N ARG A 262 -23.93 15.50 26.55
CA ARG A 262 -24.76 15.54 27.77
C ARG A 262 -24.08 16.37 28.86
N GLY A 263 -24.84 17.26 29.52
CA GLY A 263 -24.39 18.05 30.66
C GLY A 263 -23.69 19.37 30.31
N ASP A 264 -23.12 20.02 31.33
CA ASP A 264 -22.47 21.34 31.24
C ASP A 264 -20.94 21.23 31.15
N PHE A 265 -20.45 20.45 30.19
CA PHE A 265 -19.02 20.15 30.06
C PHE A 265 -18.53 20.21 28.62
N CYS A 266 -17.29 20.66 28.46
CA CYS A 266 -16.61 20.78 27.17
C CYS A 266 -15.37 19.88 27.18
N TYR A 267 -15.34 18.90 26.28
CA TYR A 267 -14.19 18.03 26.08
C TYR A 267 -13.12 18.73 25.26
N ALA A 268 -11.87 18.48 25.58
CA ALA A 268 -10.73 19.07 24.89
C ALA A 268 -10.44 18.29 23.60
N GLU A 269 -10.18 19.02 22.53
CA GLU A 269 -9.59 18.45 21.32
C GLU A 269 -8.11 18.19 21.54
N LEU A 270 -7.54 17.28 20.76
CA LEU A 270 -6.11 17.00 20.73
C LEU A 270 -5.36 18.29 20.38
N GLY A 271 -4.36 18.60 21.20
CA GLY A 271 -3.62 19.85 21.15
C GLY A 271 -4.06 20.89 22.19
N SER A 272 -5.25 20.75 22.77
CA SER A 272 -5.77 21.75 23.70
C SER A 272 -5.34 21.50 25.15
N PRO A 273 -5.15 22.56 25.97
CA PRO A 273 -4.94 22.42 27.41
C PRO A 273 -6.13 21.69 28.07
N SER A 274 -5.87 20.72 28.93
CA SER A 274 -6.94 19.85 29.43
C SER A 274 -6.59 19.16 30.74
N THR A 275 -7.62 18.84 31.53
CA THR A 275 -7.54 17.83 32.58
C THR A 275 -7.86 16.43 32.04
N PRO A 276 -7.51 15.35 32.76
CA PRO A 276 -7.82 13.98 32.33
C PRO A 276 -9.32 13.73 32.06
N GLU A 277 -10.21 14.44 32.74
CA GLU A 277 -11.65 14.35 32.56
C GLU A 277 -12.13 15.04 31.27
N GLN A 278 -11.36 16.01 30.76
CA GLN A 278 -11.65 16.72 29.51
C GLN A 278 -11.11 16.00 28.28
N CYS A 279 -10.00 15.27 28.41
CA CYS A 279 -9.33 14.58 27.31
C CYS A 279 -9.85 13.15 27.16
N VAL A 280 -11.02 12.99 26.55
CA VAL A 280 -11.77 11.72 26.50
C VAL A 280 -11.68 10.98 25.15
N GLY A 281 -10.85 11.48 24.24
CA GLY A 281 -10.60 10.87 22.94
C GLY A 281 -10.15 9.42 23.01
N PHE A 282 -10.46 8.62 21.98
CA PHE A 282 -9.98 7.24 21.92
C PHE A 282 -8.45 7.21 21.92
N LEU A 283 -7.88 6.57 22.95
CA LEU A 283 -6.43 6.46 23.17
C LEU A 283 -5.69 7.79 23.35
N ALA A 284 -6.43 8.87 23.65
CA ALA A 284 -5.87 10.12 24.10
C ALA A 284 -5.40 10.04 25.57
N GLU A 285 -4.47 10.92 25.94
CA GLU A 285 -4.00 11.11 27.30
C GLU A 285 -3.62 12.58 27.55
N VAL A 286 -3.53 12.98 28.82
CA VAL A 286 -3.00 14.29 29.18
C VAL A 286 -1.52 14.17 29.47
N ARG A 287 -0.71 14.87 28.68
CA ARG A 287 0.73 14.96 28.86
C ARG A 287 1.12 16.43 29.00
N ASN A 288 1.77 16.78 30.11
CA ASN A 288 2.12 18.17 30.44
C ASN A 288 0.92 19.15 30.39
N GLY A 289 -0.27 18.69 30.78
CA GLY A 289 -1.48 19.51 30.79
C GLY A 289 -2.14 19.72 29.42
N ILE A 290 -1.67 19.03 28.38
CA ILE A 290 -2.21 19.09 27.02
C ILE A 290 -2.83 17.74 26.65
N CYS A 291 -4.01 17.75 26.03
CA CYS A 291 -4.64 16.55 25.48
C CYS A 291 -3.86 16.11 24.24
N THR A 292 -3.31 14.90 24.25
CA THR A 292 -2.45 14.40 23.17
C THR A 292 -2.62 12.89 23.00
N CYS A 293 -1.98 12.35 21.97
CA CYS A 293 -1.94 10.91 21.76
C CYS A 293 -0.83 10.25 22.58
N ARG A 294 -1.11 9.04 23.05
CA ARG A 294 -0.10 8.17 23.66
C ARG A 294 1.10 7.97 22.73
N ALA A 295 2.23 7.60 23.31
CA ALA A 295 3.38 7.11 22.54
C ALA A 295 2.94 6.03 21.55
N ASN A 296 3.41 6.10 20.29
CA ASN A 296 3.04 5.19 19.19
C ASN A 296 1.60 5.34 18.66
N PHE A 297 0.99 6.50 18.84
CA PHE A 297 -0.28 6.86 18.20
C PHE A 297 -0.16 8.23 17.53
N PHE A 298 -0.84 8.41 16.40
CA PHE A 298 -0.91 9.70 15.70
C PHE A 298 -2.28 10.34 15.89
N PHE A 299 -2.32 11.65 15.65
CA PHE A 299 -3.53 12.44 15.67
C PHE A 299 -4.40 12.04 14.47
N GLU A 300 -5.66 11.73 14.73
CA GLU A 300 -6.64 11.54 13.68
C GLU A 300 -7.11 12.90 13.14
N GLU A 301 -7.71 12.91 11.94
CA GLU A 301 -8.17 14.14 11.29
C GLU A 301 -9.28 14.86 12.07
N ASP A 302 -10.04 14.13 12.90
CA ASP A 302 -11.07 14.69 13.75
C ASP A 302 -10.53 15.47 14.95
N MET A 303 -9.22 15.41 15.19
CA MET A 303 -8.53 16.06 16.31
C MET A 303 -9.15 15.70 17.67
N ARG A 304 -9.74 14.51 17.77
CA ARG A 304 -10.33 13.98 19.00
C ARG A 304 -9.76 12.60 19.29
N ASN A 305 -9.54 11.79 18.28
CA ASN A 305 -9.11 10.41 18.43
C ASN A 305 -7.67 10.20 18.00
N CYS A 306 -7.08 9.13 18.52
CA CYS A 306 -5.72 8.73 18.22
C CYS A 306 -5.71 7.41 17.47
N ILE A 307 -4.94 7.36 16.39
CA ILE A 307 -4.82 6.17 15.54
C ILE A 307 -3.53 5.42 15.84
N LYS A 308 -3.62 4.10 15.97
CA LYS A 308 -2.45 3.24 16.18
C LYS A 308 -1.61 3.25 14.90
N VAL A 309 -0.30 3.39 15.06
CA VAL A 309 0.63 3.34 13.93
C VAL A 309 1.19 1.93 13.72
N ALA A 310 1.56 1.65 12.47
CA ALA A 310 2.34 0.49 12.08
C ALA A 310 3.75 0.59 12.67
N ARG A 311 4.28 -0.55 13.11
CA ARG A 311 5.62 -0.69 13.69
C ARG A 311 6.57 -1.45 12.77
N ASN A 312 6.03 -2.37 11.97
CA ASN A 312 6.74 -2.99 10.86
C ASN A 312 6.09 -2.57 9.53
N LEU A 313 6.89 -2.52 8.47
CA LEU A 313 6.39 -2.20 7.14
C LEU A 313 5.29 -3.18 6.69
N ASN A 314 5.39 -4.44 7.12
CA ASN A 314 4.41 -5.49 6.85
C ASN A 314 3.21 -5.52 7.82
N ASP A 315 3.12 -4.58 8.78
CA ASP A 315 1.93 -4.49 9.64
C ASP A 315 0.71 -4.04 8.81
N PHE A 316 -0.47 -4.51 9.21
CA PHE A 316 -1.71 -4.09 8.56
C PHE A 316 -1.98 -2.61 8.80
N CYS A 317 -2.43 -1.94 7.74
CA CYS A 317 -2.82 -0.53 7.77
C CYS A 317 -4.24 -0.36 7.22
N LEU A 318 -4.93 0.67 7.70
CA LEU A 318 -6.25 1.07 7.18
C LEU A 318 -6.17 2.33 6.31
N ASN A 319 -5.24 3.21 6.64
CA ASN A 319 -4.97 4.46 5.94
C ASN A 319 -3.47 4.79 6.02
N ASP A 320 -3.04 5.77 5.23
CA ASP A 320 -1.63 6.14 5.10
C ASP A 320 -1.04 6.68 6.41
N VAL A 321 -1.86 7.34 7.24
CA VAL A 321 -1.45 7.87 8.54
C VAL A 321 -0.84 6.78 9.42
N MET A 322 -1.39 5.56 9.40
CA MET A 322 -0.81 4.44 10.14
C MET A 322 0.65 4.14 9.72
N CYS A 323 1.03 4.42 8.48
CA CYS A 323 2.35 4.13 7.94
C CYS A 323 3.38 5.26 8.15
N HIS A 324 2.95 6.47 8.55
CA HIS A 324 3.84 7.63 8.67
C HIS A 324 4.92 7.49 9.77
N THR A 325 4.92 6.43 10.58
CA THR A 325 6.07 6.06 11.44
C THR A 325 7.34 5.82 10.63
N PHE A 326 7.20 5.33 9.40
CA PHE A 326 8.29 5.12 8.46
C PHE A 326 8.59 6.37 7.62
N GLY A 327 8.02 7.52 7.97
CA GLY A 327 8.20 8.77 7.25
C GLY A 327 7.03 9.15 6.35
N THR A 328 7.05 10.38 5.85
CA THR A 328 5.93 10.97 5.09
C THR A 328 5.77 10.34 3.70
N ALA A 329 6.79 9.64 3.23
CA ALA A 329 6.76 8.90 1.97
C ALA A 329 6.31 7.44 2.15
N ALA A 330 5.85 7.05 3.33
CA ALA A 330 5.22 5.74 3.55
C ALA A 330 3.70 5.84 3.36
N ARG A 331 3.10 4.85 2.71
CA ARG A 331 1.66 4.78 2.44
C ARG A 331 1.12 3.38 2.68
N CYS A 332 -0.20 3.27 2.78
CA CYS A 332 -0.89 2.00 2.91
C CYS A 332 -1.23 1.44 1.52
N THR A 333 -0.75 0.23 1.20
CA THR A 333 -0.95 -0.40 -0.12
C THR A 333 -2.43 -0.49 -0.50
N PRO A 334 -2.76 -0.54 -1.80
CA PRO A 334 -4.09 -0.92 -2.25
C PRO A 334 -4.49 -2.31 -1.71
N PRO A 335 -5.79 -2.59 -1.50
CA PRO A 335 -6.26 -3.90 -1.03
C PRO A 335 -5.74 -5.06 -1.91
N ILE A 336 -5.03 -6.01 -1.30
CA ILE A 336 -4.42 -7.15 -2.00
C ILE A 336 -5.39 -8.34 -2.01
N SER A 337 -5.62 -8.92 -3.19
CA SER A 337 -6.45 -10.11 -3.38
C SER A 337 -5.83 -11.35 -2.70
N PRO A 338 -6.62 -12.27 -2.13
CA PRO A 338 -8.09 -12.33 -2.12
C PRO A 338 -8.75 -11.67 -0.90
N TRP A 339 -7.99 -11.35 0.14
CA TRP A 339 -8.52 -10.94 1.44
C TRP A 339 -8.70 -9.42 1.60
N GLY A 340 -8.23 -8.63 0.63
CA GLY A 340 -8.27 -7.17 0.69
C GLY A 340 -7.35 -6.58 1.77
N LEU A 341 -6.36 -7.34 2.22
CA LEU A 341 -5.42 -6.89 3.24
C LEU A 341 -4.49 -5.83 2.65
N ARG A 342 -4.12 -4.87 3.49
CA ARG A 342 -3.26 -3.74 3.14
C ARG A 342 -2.11 -3.69 4.14
N HIS A 343 -0.91 -3.38 3.68
CA HIS A 343 0.28 -3.21 4.51
C HIS A 343 0.97 -1.89 4.15
N CYS A 344 1.91 -1.45 4.97
CA CYS A 344 2.69 -0.26 4.63
C CYS A 344 3.68 -0.54 3.51
N GLU A 345 3.94 0.44 2.67
CA GLU A 345 5.02 0.42 1.69
C GLU A 345 5.63 1.82 1.58
N CYS A 346 6.88 1.88 1.10
CA CYS A 346 7.46 3.14 0.66
C CYS A 346 6.84 3.54 -0.67
N THR A 347 6.45 4.80 -0.81
CA THR A 347 5.83 5.33 -2.01
C THR A 347 6.80 5.15 -3.18
N PRO A 348 6.45 4.30 -4.18
CA PRO A 348 7.32 4.01 -5.31
C PRO A 348 7.65 5.27 -6.09
N GLY A 349 8.90 5.38 -6.53
CA GLY A 349 9.38 6.49 -7.36
C GLY A 349 9.76 7.77 -6.61
N ILE A 350 9.42 7.89 -5.32
CA ILE A 350 9.83 9.05 -4.49
C ILE A 350 10.58 8.66 -3.21
N SER A 351 10.63 7.37 -2.87
CA SER A 351 11.32 6.89 -1.67
C SER A 351 11.82 5.46 -1.78
N VAL A 352 12.78 5.11 -0.93
CA VAL A 352 13.35 3.76 -0.77
C VAL A 352 13.35 3.36 0.70
N TRP A 353 13.19 2.07 0.98
CA TRP A 353 13.29 1.53 2.32
C TRP A 353 14.75 1.50 2.78
N ASP A 354 15.05 2.22 3.87
CA ASP A 354 16.32 2.15 4.60
C ASP A 354 16.10 1.25 5.81
N GLU A 355 16.60 0.02 5.74
CA GLU A 355 16.45 -0.98 6.81
C GLU A 355 17.19 -0.56 8.09
N ALA A 356 18.38 0.02 7.95
CA ALA A 356 19.21 0.43 9.09
C ALA A 356 18.51 1.50 9.93
N ARG A 357 17.75 2.39 9.29
CA ARG A 357 16.95 3.41 9.95
C ARG A 357 15.50 2.99 10.18
N SER A 358 15.00 1.92 9.56
CA SER A 358 13.58 1.54 9.56
C SER A 358 12.68 2.69 9.09
N MET A 359 12.95 3.22 7.89
CA MET A 359 12.15 4.28 7.28
C MET A 359 12.17 4.27 5.75
N CYS A 360 11.13 4.86 5.17
CA CYS A 360 11.06 5.27 3.78
C CYS A 360 11.76 6.61 3.61
N ARG A 361 13.00 6.60 3.13
CA ARG A 361 13.77 7.80 2.85
C ARG A 361 13.39 8.36 1.48
N ARG A 362 13.12 9.67 1.42
CA ARG A 362 12.80 10.37 0.17
C ARG A 362 14.03 10.46 -0.74
N PHE A 363 13.83 10.32 -2.04
CA PHE A 363 14.87 10.61 -3.03
C PHE A 363 15.10 12.12 -3.09
N VAL A 364 16.12 12.62 -2.38
CA VAL A 364 16.73 13.93 -2.65
C VAL A 364 17.95 13.64 -3.51
N GLY A 365 17.76 13.77 -4.81
CA GLY A 365 18.68 13.30 -5.82
C GLY A 365 19.90 14.20 -5.98
N ILE A 366 20.82 13.78 -6.84
CA ILE A 366 22.00 14.57 -7.21
C ILE A 366 21.54 15.93 -7.77
N GLY A 367 22.04 17.02 -7.20
CA GLY A 367 21.68 18.39 -7.61
C GLY A 367 20.57 19.05 -6.78
N ASP A 368 19.83 18.29 -5.99
CA ASP A 368 18.76 18.82 -5.14
C ASP A 368 19.29 19.51 -3.88
N ALA A 369 18.49 20.41 -3.32
CA ALA A 369 18.84 21.15 -2.11
C ALA A 369 18.83 20.23 -0.88
N CYS A 370 19.81 20.42 0.01
CA CYS A 370 19.98 19.62 1.21
C CYS A 370 20.57 20.45 2.36
N GLU A 371 20.43 19.94 3.59
CA GLU A 371 21.06 20.51 4.78
C GLU A 371 22.11 19.56 5.37
N THR A 372 21.87 18.26 5.32
CA THR A 372 22.76 17.22 5.84
C THR A 372 22.92 16.07 4.84
N ASN A 373 23.98 15.25 4.97
CA ASN A 373 24.19 14.08 4.10
C ASN A 373 23.03 13.08 4.15
N SER A 374 22.37 12.94 5.31
CA SER A 374 21.20 12.08 5.47
C SER A 374 20.00 12.51 4.64
N ASP A 375 20.02 13.72 4.07
CA ASP A 375 18.99 14.15 3.13
C ASP A 375 19.20 13.51 1.75
N CYS A 376 20.46 13.37 1.34
CA CYS A 376 20.83 13.04 -0.03
C CYS A 376 20.87 11.54 -0.31
N LEU A 377 20.18 11.12 -1.37
CA LEU A 377 20.12 9.74 -1.84
C LEU A 377 20.23 9.66 -3.36
N ALA A 378 21.10 8.78 -3.84
CA ALA A 378 21.18 8.36 -5.23
C ALA A 378 20.91 6.85 -5.28
N GLY A 379 19.68 6.45 -5.62
CA GLY A 379 19.23 5.06 -5.49
C GLY A 379 19.18 4.61 -4.02
N ASN A 380 19.93 3.57 -3.66
CA ASN A 380 20.10 3.09 -2.29
C ASN A 380 21.34 3.67 -1.57
N LEU A 381 22.12 4.54 -2.22
CA LEU A 381 23.36 5.09 -1.66
C LEU A 381 23.11 6.48 -1.05
N GLU A 382 23.48 6.64 0.23
CA GLU A 382 23.55 7.96 0.87
C GLU A 382 24.75 8.73 0.31
N ILE A 383 24.49 9.94 -0.20
CA ILE A 383 25.51 10.78 -0.85
C ILE A 383 25.74 12.07 -0.05
N ASN A 384 26.64 12.94 -0.52
CA ASN A 384 27.09 14.07 0.28
C ASN A 384 26.27 15.33 0.00
N CYS A 385 25.88 16.03 1.07
CA CYS A 385 25.40 17.39 1.00
C CYS A 385 26.58 18.35 1.05
N VAL A 386 26.83 19.10 -0.03
CA VAL A 386 27.95 20.06 -0.12
C VAL A 386 27.44 21.46 -0.43
N THR A 387 28.06 22.46 0.16
CA THR A 387 27.67 23.86 -0.07
C THR A 387 28.17 24.33 -1.44
N ASN A 388 27.25 24.85 -2.26
CA ASN A 388 27.55 25.44 -3.56
C ASN A 388 28.13 26.87 -3.42
N ALA A 389 28.52 27.48 -4.53
CA ALA A 389 29.08 28.84 -4.56
C ALA A 389 28.11 29.94 -4.04
N ALA A 390 26.81 29.67 -3.99
CA ALA A 390 25.79 30.56 -3.47
C ALA A 390 25.50 30.34 -1.97
N GLY A 391 26.22 29.43 -1.29
CA GLY A 391 26.01 29.13 0.13
C GLY A 391 24.87 28.13 0.39
N GLN A 392 24.28 27.51 -0.63
CA GLN A 392 23.20 26.53 -0.49
C GLN A 392 23.76 25.11 -0.51
N GLY A 393 23.28 24.24 0.38
CA GLY A 393 23.62 22.82 0.33
C GLY A 393 22.98 22.13 -0.87
N ILE A 394 23.78 21.36 -1.62
CA ILE A 394 23.36 20.57 -2.78
C ILE A 394 23.91 19.15 -2.66
N CYS A 395 23.09 18.16 -3.02
CA CYS A 395 23.47 16.76 -3.02
C CYS A 395 24.44 16.43 -4.17
N THR A 396 25.55 15.77 -3.85
CA THR A 396 26.62 15.41 -4.79
C THR A 396 27.19 14.03 -4.51
N CYS A 397 27.69 13.39 -5.56
CA CYS A 397 28.26 12.06 -5.47
C CYS A 397 29.55 12.04 -4.60
N PRO A 398 29.80 10.93 -3.86
CA PRO A 398 31.06 10.73 -3.16
C PRO A 398 32.29 10.74 -4.08
N PRO A 399 33.49 11.03 -3.54
CA PRO A 399 34.73 10.92 -4.30
C PRO A 399 34.88 9.51 -4.91
N ASN A 400 35.42 9.43 -6.13
CA ASN A 400 35.58 8.19 -6.92
C ASN A 400 34.28 7.54 -7.42
N THR A 401 33.16 8.28 -7.42
CA THR A 401 31.93 7.84 -8.09
C THR A 401 31.53 8.84 -9.17
N VAL A 402 30.81 8.36 -10.19
CA VAL A 402 30.36 9.17 -11.32
C VAL A 402 28.85 9.28 -11.29
N ALA A 403 28.32 10.50 -11.41
CA ALA A 403 26.89 10.72 -11.51
C ALA A 403 26.38 10.27 -12.88
N GLU A 404 25.52 9.25 -12.91
CA GLU A 404 24.91 8.74 -14.14
C GLU A 404 23.45 8.34 -13.87
N ASN A 405 22.51 8.89 -14.63
CA ASN A 405 21.06 8.62 -14.50
C ASN A 405 20.50 8.77 -13.06
N GLY A 406 21.00 9.74 -12.29
CA GLY A 406 20.57 9.97 -10.90
C GLY A 406 21.19 9.01 -9.88
N LEU A 407 22.10 8.14 -10.29
CA LEU A 407 22.89 7.24 -9.46
C LEU A 407 24.33 7.73 -9.35
N CYS A 408 25.03 7.30 -8.30
CA CYS A 408 26.46 7.54 -8.14
C CYS A 408 27.19 6.22 -8.33
N LEU A 409 27.65 5.99 -9.55
CA LEU A 409 28.20 4.70 -9.97
C LEU A 409 29.68 4.59 -9.58
N SER A 410 30.02 3.48 -8.95
CA SER A 410 31.40 3.06 -8.74
C SER A 410 31.86 2.19 -9.90
N SER A 411 33.17 2.10 -10.14
CA SER A 411 33.74 1.17 -11.12
C SER A 411 34.69 0.20 -10.44
N GLY A 412 34.79 -1.02 -10.98
CA GLY A 412 35.72 -2.03 -10.47
C GLY A 412 35.21 -2.82 -9.27
N LEU A 413 33.88 -2.87 -9.04
CA LEU A 413 33.30 -3.72 -8.01
C LEU A 413 33.56 -5.20 -8.34
N VAL A 414 34.02 -5.95 -7.35
CA VAL A 414 34.31 -7.38 -7.46
C VAL A 414 33.10 -8.21 -7.02
N LEU A 415 33.16 -9.52 -7.28
CA LEU A 415 32.16 -10.48 -6.78
C LEU A 415 31.83 -10.28 -5.29
N GLY A 416 30.53 -10.30 -4.97
CA GLY A 416 30.00 -10.13 -3.61
C GLY A 416 29.92 -8.69 -3.12
N ALA A 417 30.43 -7.70 -3.87
CA ALA A 417 30.26 -6.29 -3.54
C ALA A 417 28.80 -5.82 -3.79
N SER A 418 28.31 -4.90 -2.97
CA SER A 418 27.00 -4.26 -3.19
C SER A 418 27.05 -3.35 -4.41
N CYS A 419 26.04 -3.42 -5.27
CA CYS A 419 25.93 -2.65 -6.50
C CYS A 419 24.52 -2.10 -6.69
N GLN A 420 24.39 -1.07 -7.54
CA GLN A 420 23.12 -0.52 -8.00
C GLN A 420 22.81 -0.98 -9.42
N VAL A 421 23.84 -1.07 -10.28
CA VAL A 421 23.71 -1.48 -11.68
C VAL A 421 24.89 -2.33 -12.15
N THR A 422 24.68 -3.11 -13.21
CA THR A 422 25.68 -4.03 -13.76
C THR A 422 26.97 -3.35 -14.23
N SER A 423 26.93 -2.10 -14.68
CA SER A 423 28.14 -1.38 -15.13
C SER A 423 29.16 -1.13 -14.01
N GLU A 424 28.78 -1.27 -12.75
CA GLU A 424 29.68 -1.12 -11.60
C GLU A 424 30.53 -2.39 -11.37
N CYS A 425 29.95 -3.55 -11.67
CA CYS A 425 30.54 -4.89 -11.48
C CYS A 425 31.56 -5.21 -12.58
N THR A 426 32.63 -4.42 -12.65
CA THR A 426 33.71 -4.55 -13.66
C THR A 426 35.03 -5.04 -13.06
N GLY A 427 35.10 -5.23 -11.73
CA GLY A 427 36.29 -5.72 -11.02
C GLY A 427 36.54 -7.22 -11.21
N THR A 428 35.49 -7.97 -11.50
CA THR A 428 35.56 -9.38 -11.91
C THR A 428 34.91 -9.53 -13.28
N ALA A 429 35.52 -10.28 -14.20
CA ALA A 429 34.91 -10.50 -15.51
C ALA A 429 33.64 -11.36 -15.41
N ASN A 430 32.68 -11.14 -16.30
CA ASN A 430 31.42 -11.89 -16.40
C ASN A 430 30.51 -11.78 -15.15
N THR A 431 30.60 -10.68 -14.42
CA THR A 431 29.67 -10.36 -13.33
C THR A 431 28.56 -9.42 -13.78
N GLU A 432 27.40 -9.55 -13.14
CA GLU A 432 26.27 -8.64 -13.25
C GLU A 432 25.76 -8.24 -11.87
N CYS A 433 25.01 -7.14 -11.81
CA CYS A 433 24.36 -6.75 -10.56
C CYS A 433 23.02 -7.47 -10.43
N SER A 434 22.96 -8.49 -9.58
CA SER A 434 21.74 -9.25 -9.30
C SER A 434 21.35 -9.05 -7.85
N GLU A 435 20.09 -8.68 -7.59
CA GLU A 435 19.58 -8.43 -6.23
C GLU A 435 20.43 -7.44 -5.41
N GLY A 436 21.06 -6.47 -6.08
CA GLY A 436 21.90 -5.45 -5.44
C GLY A 436 23.30 -5.93 -5.05
N VAL A 437 23.73 -7.10 -5.52
CA VAL A 437 25.06 -7.68 -5.29
C VAL A 437 25.69 -8.10 -6.61
N CYS A 438 27.00 -7.84 -6.78
CA CYS A 438 27.74 -8.32 -7.95
C CYS A 438 27.84 -9.86 -7.89
N SER A 439 27.11 -10.53 -8.78
CA SER A 439 27.08 -11.99 -8.92
C SER A 439 27.54 -12.41 -10.31
N CYS A 440 27.80 -13.70 -10.53
CA CYS A 440 28.08 -14.18 -11.88
C CYS A 440 26.87 -14.02 -12.79
N GLY A 441 27.12 -13.52 -14.01
CA GLY A 441 26.08 -13.36 -15.01
C GLY A 441 25.60 -14.69 -15.57
N SER A 442 24.52 -14.64 -16.36
CA SER A 442 23.94 -15.82 -17.00
C SER A 442 24.98 -16.66 -17.76
N GLY A 443 24.99 -17.98 -17.48
CA GLY A 443 25.94 -18.93 -18.08
C GLY A 443 27.31 -18.99 -17.38
N TYR A 444 27.53 -18.24 -16.31
CA TYR A 444 28.77 -18.27 -15.52
C TYR A 444 28.52 -18.73 -14.09
N LEU A 445 29.53 -19.36 -13.48
CA LEU A 445 29.49 -19.88 -12.13
C LEU A 445 30.66 -19.35 -11.31
N GLU A 446 30.41 -19.07 -10.04
CA GLU A 446 31.45 -18.66 -9.11
C GLU A 446 32.37 -19.86 -8.80
N THR A 447 33.65 -19.75 -9.14
CA THR A 447 34.65 -20.77 -8.85
C THR A 447 35.95 -20.08 -8.47
N GLY A 448 36.38 -20.20 -7.21
CA GLY A 448 37.65 -19.61 -6.75
C GLY A 448 37.69 -18.08 -6.85
N GLY A 449 36.56 -17.40 -6.64
CA GLY A 449 36.46 -15.93 -6.69
C GLY A 449 36.46 -15.33 -8.10
N ILE A 450 36.25 -16.15 -9.14
CA ILE A 450 36.02 -15.71 -10.52
C ILE A 450 34.72 -16.29 -11.06
N CYS A 451 34.11 -15.60 -12.04
CA CYS A 451 32.98 -16.13 -12.80
C CYS A 451 33.48 -16.91 -14.00
N ALA A 452 33.58 -18.22 -13.81
CA ALA A 452 34.06 -19.14 -14.82
C ALA A 452 32.89 -19.66 -15.69
N PRO A 453 33.11 -19.95 -16.98
CA PRO A 453 32.06 -20.42 -17.88
C PRO A 453 31.40 -21.73 -17.40
N GLY A 454 30.10 -21.67 -17.09
CA GLY A 454 29.20 -22.82 -16.93
C GLY A 454 28.45 -23.11 -18.23
N ILE A 455 27.34 -23.87 -18.19
CA ILE A 455 26.55 -24.18 -19.40
C ILE A 455 25.99 -22.87 -19.97
N GLY A 456 26.25 -22.61 -21.26
CA GLY A 456 25.88 -21.38 -21.96
C GLY A 456 26.87 -20.23 -21.82
N GLY A 457 27.86 -20.31 -20.92
CA GLY A 457 28.94 -19.33 -20.79
C GLY A 457 29.88 -19.34 -21.99
N SER A 458 30.45 -18.18 -22.35
CA SER A 458 31.36 -18.07 -23.50
C SER A 458 32.68 -18.78 -23.23
N CYS A 459 33.19 -19.52 -24.22
CA CYS A 459 34.43 -20.29 -24.11
C CYS A 459 35.23 -20.26 -25.41
N THR A 460 36.50 -20.64 -25.31
CA THR A 460 37.44 -20.84 -26.43
C THR A 460 38.08 -22.23 -26.44
N ALA A 461 38.06 -22.93 -25.29
CA ALA A 461 38.56 -24.29 -25.14
C ALA A 461 37.79 -25.01 -24.03
N ASP A 462 37.66 -26.34 -24.14
CA ASP A 462 36.91 -27.20 -23.21
C ASP A 462 37.37 -27.03 -21.75
N ALA A 463 38.67 -26.83 -21.54
CA ALA A 463 39.26 -26.66 -20.20
C ALA A 463 38.76 -25.42 -19.45
N GLN A 464 38.08 -24.47 -20.11
CA GLN A 464 37.49 -23.30 -19.47
C GLN A 464 36.11 -23.59 -18.87
N CYS A 465 35.44 -24.65 -19.31
CA CYS A 465 34.11 -25.01 -18.85
C CYS A 465 34.19 -25.75 -17.51
N VAL A 466 33.65 -25.16 -16.44
CA VAL A 466 33.87 -25.66 -15.07
C VAL A 466 32.95 -26.81 -14.67
N ILE A 467 31.85 -26.99 -15.40
CA ILE A 467 30.90 -28.09 -15.14
C ILE A 467 31.45 -29.37 -15.76
N ALA A 468 31.46 -30.46 -15.01
CA ALA A 468 31.92 -31.75 -15.52
C ALA A 468 31.09 -32.20 -16.74
N ASN A 469 31.74 -32.89 -17.68
CA ASN A 469 31.14 -33.35 -18.93
C ASN A 469 30.60 -32.20 -19.81
N THR A 470 31.27 -31.06 -19.79
CA THR A 470 31.03 -29.98 -20.77
C THR A 470 32.19 -29.85 -21.75
N VAL A 471 31.88 -29.37 -22.95
CA VAL A 471 32.81 -29.07 -24.04
C VAL A 471 32.49 -27.69 -24.59
N CYS A 472 33.49 -27.04 -25.18
CA CYS A 472 33.32 -25.76 -25.81
C CYS A 472 32.83 -25.95 -27.25
N ALA A 473 31.53 -25.75 -27.48
CA ALA A 473 30.88 -26.03 -28.74
C ALA A 473 30.24 -24.76 -29.34
N THR A 474 30.12 -24.73 -30.67
CA THR A 474 29.40 -23.67 -31.36
C THR A 474 27.90 -23.81 -31.10
N SER A 475 27.31 -22.82 -30.44
CA SER A 475 25.87 -22.74 -30.20
C SER A 475 25.34 -21.45 -30.83
N GLY A 476 24.64 -21.58 -31.95
CA GLY A 476 24.22 -20.43 -32.75
C GLY A 476 25.41 -19.70 -33.39
N ALA A 477 25.63 -18.44 -32.99
CA ALA A 477 26.68 -17.56 -33.55
C ALA A 477 27.93 -17.44 -32.66
N SER A 478 27.97 -18.06 -31.48
CA SER A 478 29.09 -17.98 -30.52
C SER A 478 29.53 -19.37 -30.04
N GLN A 479 30.75 -19.46 -29.53
CA GLN A 479 31.25 -20.65 -28.84
C GLN A 479 30.89 -20.56 -27.35
N THR A 480 30.14 -21.53 -26.87
CA THR A 480 29.72 -21.60 -25.46
C THR A 480 29.91 -23.01 -24.91
N CYS A 481 30.03 -23.10 -23.59
CA CYS A 481 30.12 -24.40 -22.92
C CYS A 481 28.78 -25.13 -23.03
N GLN A 482 28.81 -26.32 -23.59
CA GLN A 482 27.65 -27.19 -23.77
C GLN A 482 27.95 -28.55 -23.14
N CYS A 483 26.91 -29.28 -22.75
CA CYS A 483 27.13 -30.67 -22.33
C CYS A 483 27.73 -31.46 -23.49
N ALA A 484 28.69 -32.32 -23.17
CA ALA A 484 29.30 -33.23 -24.11
C ALA A 484 28.26 -34.18 -24.72
N ASP A 485 28.63 -34.83 -25.82
CA ASP A 485 27.76 -35.81 -26.47
C ASP A 485 27.30 -36.89 -25.48
N ASN A 486 26.00 -37.23 -25.54
CA ASN A 486 25.31 -38.13 -24.62
C ASN A 486 25.14 -37.60 -23.19
N PHE A 487 25.24 -36.29 -22.97
CA PHE A 487 24.84 -35.65 -21.72
C PHE A 487 23.77 -34.59 -21.97
N ILE A 488 22.88 -34.40 -20.99
CA ILE A 488 21.87 -33.36 -21.00
C ILE A 488 22.09 -32.38 -19.85
N GLY A 489 21.88 -31.10 -20.10
CA GLY A 489 22.06 -30.04 -19.10
C GLY A 489 20.82 -29.86 -18.24
N VAL A 490 20.97 -30.03 -16.92
CA VAL A 490 19.91 -29.80 -15.93
C VAL A 490 20.52 -29.06 -14.73
N ASN A 491 20.02 -27.87 -14.40
CA ASN A 491 20.45 -27.07 -13.24
C ASN A 491 21.99 -26.98 -13.08
N ASN A 492 22.70 -26.59 -14.15
CA ASN A 492 24.17 -26.51 -14.18
C ASN A 492 24.92 -27.84 -13.94
N VAL A 493 24.27 -28.96 -14.23
CA VAL A 493 24.89 -30.30 -14.22
C VAL A 493 24.62 -30.98 -15.55
N CYS A 494 25.65 -31.58 -16.14
CA CYS A 494 25.51 -32.45 -17.29
C CYS A 494 25.29 -33.88 -16.82
N LEU A 495 24.04 -34.36 -16.94
CA LEU A 495 23.65 -35.72 -16.58
C LEU A 495 23.72 -36.65 -17.79
N PRO A 496 24.07 -37.93 -17.63
CA PRO A 496 24.05 -38.88 -18.74
C PRO A 496 22.66 -38.93 -19.38
N ALA A 497 22.62 -38.80 -20.71
CA ALA A 497 21.43 -39.07 -21.49
C ALA A 497 21.11 -40.57 -21.41
N LEU A 498 19.82 -40.91 -21.31
CA LEU A 498 19.38 -42.30 -21.26
C LEU A 498 19.44 -42.89 -22.68
N SER A 499 19.93 -44.13 -22.80
CA SER A 499 19.97 -44.84 -24.09
C SER A 499 18.64 -45.52 -24.42
N ASP A 500 17.86 -45.86 -23.40
CA ASP A 500 16.63 -46.64 -23.51
C ASP A 500 15.75 -46.48 -22.26
N LEU A 501 14.50 -46.92 -22.37
CA LEU A 501 13.49 -46.86 -21.29
C LEU A 501 13.83 -47.73 -20.07
N SER A 502 14.74 -48.69 -20.18
CA SER A 502 15.17 -49.54 -19.07
C SER A 502 16.30 -48.92 -18.24
N SER A 503 16.83 -47.78 -18.70
CA SER A 503 17.84 -47.02 -17.99
C SER A 503 17.24 -46.33 -16.77
N ASN A 504 17.96 -46.35 -15.66
CA ASN A 504 17.50 -45.68 -14.45
C ASN A 504 17.58 -44.16 -14.61
N CYS A 505 16.44 -43.48 -14.53
CA CYS A 505 16.39 -42.02 -14.51
C CYS A 505 16.60 -41.50 -13.08
N THR A 506 17.12 -40.27 -12.96
CA THR A 506 17.26 -39.56 -11.67
C THR A 506 16.43 -38.28 -11.62
N VAL A 507 16.22 -37.65 -12.77
CA VAL A 507 15.41 -36.44 -12.93
C VAL A 507 14.54 -36.56 -14.18
N THR A 508 13.42 -35.83 -14.20
CA THR A 508 12.44 -35.88 -15.28
C THR A 508 13.01 -35.44 -16.63
N GLU A 509 13.94 -34.50 -16.66
CA GLU A 509 14.55 -33.97 -17.89
C GLU A 509 15.29 -35.05 -18.70
N GLN A 510 15.81 -36.09 -18.04
CA GLN A 510 16.41 -37.25 -18.71
C GLN A 510 15.36 -38.03 -19.52
N CYS A 511 14.16 -38.17 -18.98
CA CYS A 511 13.03 -38.80 -19.67
C CYS A 511 12.49 -37.89 -20.77
N VAL A 512 12.46 -36.57 -20.54
CA VAL A 512 12.03 -35.60 -21.56
C VAL A 512 12.90 -35.68 -22.81
N ALA A 513 14.22 -35.80 -22.63
CA ALA A 513 15.15 -35.97 -23.74
C ALA A 513 14.99 -37.32 -24.47
N LEU A 514 14.53 -38.38 -23.78
CA LEU A 514 14.39 -39.72 -24.34
C LEU A 514 13.02 -39.95 -25.03
N ILE A 515 11.92 -39.59 -24.36
CA ILE A 515 10.54 -39.92 -24.77
C ILE A 515 9.60 -38.69 -24.82
N GLY A 516 10.14 -37.47 -24.79
CA GLY A 516 9.41 -36.22 -25.02
C GLY A 516 8.86 -35.53 -23.77
N GLN A 517 8.38 -34.29 -23.94
CA GLN A 517 8.01 -33.35 -22.85
C GLN A 517 6.98 -33.88 -21.85
N ASN A 518 6.11 -34.81 -22.25
CA ASN A 518 5.04 -35.35 -21.42
C ASN A 518 5.47 -36.60 -20.65
N SER A 519 6.73 -36.65 -20.23
CA SER A 519 7.28 -37.75 -19.46
C SER A 519 7.78 -37.28 -18.10
N GLU A 520 7.86 -38.22 -17.17
CA GLU A 520 8.37 -38.02 -15.82
C GLU A 520 9.27 -39.18 -15.40
N CYS A 521 10.17 -38.90 -14.47
CA CYS A 521 10.97 -39.93 -13.83
C CYS A 521 10.26 -40.40 -12.57
N GLU A 522 9.69 -41.61 -12.61
CA GLU A 522 8.97 -42.20 -11.47
C GLU A 522 9.65 -43.51 -11.05
N ALA A 523 10.03 -43.62 -9.76
CA ALA A 523 10.69 -44.80 -9.21
C ALA A 523 11.94 -45.27 -9.99
N ASN A 524 12.75 -44.32 -10.46
CA ASN A 524 13.90 -44.52 -11.34
C ASN A 524 13.57 -45.04 -12.75
N SER A 525 12.31 -45.02 -13.19
CA SER A 525 11.91 -45.41 -14.54
C SER A 525 11.22 -44.26 -15.25
N CYS A 526 11.47 -44.08 -16.54
CA CYS A 526 10.74 -43.10 -17.33
C CYS A 526 9.32 -43.58 -17.62
N SER A 527 8.34 -42.78 -17.24
CA SER A 527 6.92 -43.00 -17.50
C SER A 527 6.30 -41.77 -18.16
N CYS A 528 5.13 -41.94 -18.77
CA CYS A 528 4.36 -40.80 -19.25
C CYS A 528 3.53 -40.23 -18.10
N ILE A 529 3.41 -38.91 -18.03
CA ILE A 529 2.59 -38.24 -17.03
C ILE A 529 1.11 -38.65 -17.16
N ALA A 530 0.34 -38.43 -16.10
CA ALA A 530 -1.10 -38.72 -16.10
C ALA A 530 -1.82 -38.15 -17.34
N GLY A 531 -2.70 -38.97 -17.93
CA GLY A 531 -3.42 -38.62 -19.16
C GLY A 531 -2.62 -38.79 -20.46
N HIS A 532 -1.39 -39.33 -20.40
CA HIS A 532 -0.56 -39.63 -21.56
C HIS A 532 -0.11 -41.10 -21.56
N HIS A 533 0.13 -41.65 -22.75
CA HIS A 533 0.61 -43.00 -22.95
C HIS A 533 1.83 -43.01 -23.88
N PHE A 534 2.65 -44.04 -23.72
CA PHE A 534 3.83 -44.22 -24.55
C PHE A 534 3.47 -44.95 -25.85
N ARG A 535 3.72 -44.31 -27.00
CA ARG A 535 3.55 -44.90 -28.33
C ARG A 535 4.49 -44.23 -29.33
N ASP A 536 5.08 -45.02 -30.24
CA ASP A 536 5.99 -44.52 -31.27
C ASP A 536 7.15 -43.66 -30.72
N GLN A 537 7.77 -44.11 -29.62
CA GLN A 537 8.90 -43.45 -28.95
C GLN A 537 8.59 -42.07 -28.34
N ASN A 538 7.33 -41.77 -28.04
CA ASN A 538 6.95 -40.52 -27.39
C ASN A 538 5.72 -40.69 -26.46
N CYS A 539 5.53 -39.76 -25.54
CA CYS A 539 4.35 -39.68 -24.67
C CYS A 539 3.24 -38.83 -25.32
N TRP A 540 2.18 -39.50 -25.77
CA TRP A 540 1.03 -38.90 -26.44
C TRP A 540 -0.17 -38.80 -25.50
N PRO A 541 -1.01 -37.76 -25.64
CA PRO A 541 -2.24 -37.67 -24.86
C PRO A 541 -3.13 -38.88 -25.09
N HIS A 542 -3.92 -39.26 -24.09
CA HIS A 542 -4.97 -40.26 -24.25
C HIS A 542 -6.10 -39.70 -25.10
N THR A 543 -6.26 -40.21 -26.32
CA THR A 543 -7.42 -39.95 -27.18
C THR A 543 -8.22 -41.23 -27.35
N GLY A 544 -9.45 -41.23 -26.85
CA GLY A 544 -10.34 -42.39 -26.84
C GLY A 544 -10.91 -42.73 -28.21
N LEU A 545 -11.61 -43.87 -28.30
CA LEU A 545 -12.34 -44.24 -29.52
C LEU A 545 -13.37 -43.17 -29.88
N PHE A 546 -13.45 -42.86 -31.17
CA PHE A 546 -14.32 -41.85 -31.78
C PHE A 546 -13.99 -40.39 -31.43
N GLU A 547 -12.91 -40.13 -30.70
CA GLU A 547 -12.42 -38.77 -30.45
C GLU A 547 -11.51 -38.28 -31.58
N ASP A 548 -11.40 -36.95 -31.68
CA ASP A 548 -10.60 -36.29 -32.71
C ASP A 548 -9.10 -36.55 -32.52
N CYS A 549 -8.44 -36.99 -33.58
CA CYS A 549 -7.00 -37.26 -33.59
C CYS A 549 -6.32 -36.63 -34.80
N SER A 550 -5.06 -36.25 -34.62
CA SER A 550 -4.18 -35.80 -35.71
C SER A 550 -3.25 -36.90 -36.21
N ARG A 551 -2.97 -37.90 -35.37
CA ARG A 551 -2.08 -39.02 -35.68
C ARG A 551 -2.46 -40.26 -34.88
N THR A 552 -2.13 -41.43 -35.41
CA THR A 552 -2.40 -42.73 -34.76
C THR A 552 -1.80 -42.84 -33.37
N SER A 553 -0.63 -42.23 -33.13
CA SER A 553 0.07 -42.33 -31.86
C SER A 553 -0.68 -41.71 -30.67
N GLN A 554 -1.70 -40.86 -30.91
CA GLN A 554 -2.56 -40.28 -29.87
C GLN A 554 -3.69 -41.23 -29.44
N CYS A 555 -4.07 -42.17 -30.30
CA CYS A 555 -5.18 -43.08 -30.02
C CYS A 555 -4.78 -44.09 -28.94
N PHE A 556 -5.52 -44.06 -27.84
CA PHE A 556 -5.28 -44.87 -26.67
C PHE A 556 -6.49 -45.76 -26.36
N LEU A 557 -6.21 -47.04 -26.19
CA LEU A 557 -7.16 -48.03 -25.70
C LEU A 557 -6.43 -48.91 -24.69
N GLN A 558 -6.93 -48.96 -23.46
CA GLN A 558 -6.26 -49.62 -22.35
C GLN A 558 -5.96 -51.09 -22.69
N GLY A 559 -4.66 -51.44 -22.73
CA GLY A 559 -4.18 -52.79 -23.05
C GLY A 559 -4.36 -53.24 -24.51
N MET A 560 -4.85 -52.38 -25.41
CA MET A 560 -5.15 -52.70 -26.81
C MET A 560 -4.85 -51.53 -27.76
N SER A 561 -3.90 -50.67 -27.41
CA SER A 561 -3.59 -49.45 -28.19
C SER A 561 -3.06 -49.77 -29.60
N GLU A 562 -2.51 -50.96 -29.81
CA GLU A 562 -2.11 -51.49 -31.12
C GLU A 562 -3.29 -51.70 -32.09
N ARG A 563 -4.51 -51.84 -31.55
CA ARG A 563 -5.73 -52.10 -32.34
C ARG A 563 -6.42 -50.82 -32.79
N VAL A 564 -5.99 -49.66 -32.31
CA VAL A 564 -6.59 -48.37 -32.65
C VAL A 564 -5.64 -47.54 -33.51
N VAL A 565 -6.21 -46.91 -34.53
CA VAL A 565 -5.54 -46.09 -35.54
C VAL A 565 -6.32 -44.80 -35.77
N CYS A 566 -5.62 -43.72 -36.10
CA CYS A 566 -6.26 -42.46 -36.45
C CYS A 566 -6.68 -42.51 -37.92
N ARG A 567 -7.99 -42.44 -38.18
CA ARG A 567 -8.54 -42.50 -39.54
C ARG A 567 -9.66 -41.48 -39.68
N ASN A 568 -9.61 -40.69 -40.75
CA ASN A 568 -10.53 -39.56 -40.98
C ASN A 568 -10.59 -38.60 -39.77
N SER A 569 -9.41 -38.29 -39.21
CA SER A 569 -9.24 -37.44 -38.03
C SER A 569 -9.92 -37.97 -36.76
N MET A 570 -10.22 -39.27 -36.69
CA MET A 570 -10.91 -39.87 -35.57
C MET A 570 -10.24 -41.18 -35.15
N CYS A 571 -10.11 -41.43 -33.85
CA CYS A 571 -9.54 -42.68 -33.36
C CYS A 571 -10.52 -43.84 -33.58
N GLN A 572 -10.14 -44.81 -34.39
CA GLN A 572 -10.99 -45.92 -34.81
C GLN A 572 -10.22 -47.24 -34.68
N CYS A 573 -10.95 -48.34 -34.55
CA CYS A 573 -10.31 -49.65 -34.62
C CYS A 573 -9.69 -49.89 -36.01
N SER A 574 -8.55 -50.58 -36.03
CA SER A 574 -7.89 -51.03 -37.26
C SER A 574 -8.78 -52.04 -37.98
N PHE A 575 -8.57 -52.21 -39.29
CA PHE A 575 -9.36 -53.13 -40.11
C PHE A 575 -9.29 -54.58 -39.63
N ASP A 576 -8.18 -54.98 -39.01
CA ASP A 576 -7.97 -56.33 -38.50
C ASP A 576 -8.72 -56.59 -37.17
N TYR A 577 -9.22 -55.53 -36.54
CA TYR A 577 -9.90 -55.57 -35.24
C TYR A 577 -11.22 -54.80 -35.31
N PRO A 578 -12.30 -55.37 -35.86
CA PRO A 578 -13.57 -54.66 -35.98
C PRO A 578 -14.08 -54.17 -34.61
N TYR A 579 -14.75 -53.02 -34.60
CA TYR A 579 -15.41 -52.49 -33.40
C TYR A 579 -16.59 -53.40 -33.02
N SER A 580 -16.62 -53.85 -31.77
CA SER A 580 -17.72 -54.59 -31.17
C SER A 580 -18.60 -53.62 -30.38
N GLU A 581 -19.86 -53.47 -30.79
CA GLU A 581 -20.84 -52.68 -30.05
C GLU A 581 -21.17 -53.27 -28.68
N GLU A 582 -21.15 -54.61 -28.55
CA GLU A 582 -21.44 -55.32 -27.30
C GLU A 582 -20.36 -55.11 -26.24
N LEU A 583 -19.08 -55.12 -26.66
CA LEU A 583 -17.93 -54.98 -25.76
C LEU A 583 -17.41 -53.53 -25.70
N HIS A 584 -18.00 -52.61 -26.47
CA HIS A 584 -17.55 -51.23 -26.65
C HIS A 584 -16.04 -51.11 -26.93
N THR A 585 -15.46 -52.04 -27.70
CA THR A 585 -14.02 -52.13 -27.93
C THR A 585 -13.67 -52.86 -29.24
N CYS A 586 -12.39 -52.87 -29.62
CA CYS A 586 -11.91 -53.54 -30.83
C CYS A 586 -11.72 -55.05 -30.60
N SER A 587 -12.56 -55.88 -31.21
CA SER A 587 -12.50 -57.34 -31.08
C SER A 587 -11.64 -57.96 -32.18
N SER A 588 -10.98 -59.09 -31.90
CA SER A 588 -10.32 -59.89 -32.94
C SER A 588 -11.40 -60.51 -33.82
N ALA A 589 -11.30 -60.35 -35.15
CA ALA A 589 -12.27 -60.95 -36.06
C ALA A 589 -12.26 -62.49 -35.93
N THR A 590 -13.33 -63.06 -35.42
CA THR A 590 -13.58 -64.50 -35.55
C THR A 590 -13.90 -64.76 -37.02
N SER A 591 -13.00 -65.43 -37.75
CA SER A 591 -13.26 -65.87 -39.13
C SER A 591 -14.46 -66.81 -39.17
N ILE A 592 -15.67 -66.30 -39.37
CA ILE A 592 -16.85 -67.12 -39.65
C ILE A 592 -16.82 -67.47 -41.14
N THR A 593 -16.07 -68.51 -41.51
CA THR A 593 -16.24 -69.17 -42.82
C THR A 593 -17.42 -70.15 -42.71
N MET A 594 -18.64 -69.64 -42.71
CA MET A 594 -19.85 -70.45 -42.87
C MET A 594 -20.66 -69.92 -44.05
N GLY A 595 -20.31 -70.39 -45.24
CA GLY A 595 -20.99 -69.97 -46.47
C GLY A 595 -20.56 -70.72 -47.72
N SER A 596 -20.26 -72.03 -47.64
CA SER A 596 -19.98 -72.82 -48.85
C SER A 596 -20.29 -74.32 -48.77
N LEU A 597 -20.72 -74.87 -47.61
CA LEU A 597 -21.08 -76.30 -47.50
C LEU A 597 -22.57 -76.60 -47.74
N PHE A 598 -23.48 -75.66 -47.47
CA PHE A 598 -24.93 -75.89 -47.63
C PHE A 598 -25.40 -75.88 -49.09
N THR A 599 -24.75 -75.12 -49.96
CA THR A 599 -25.05 -75.06 -51.41
C THR A 599 -24.52 -76.28 -52.15
N PHE A 600 -23.42 -76.90 -51.70
CA PHE A 600 -22.90 -78.15 -52.27
C PHE A 600 -23.77 -79.36 -51.91
N LEU A 601 -24.30 -79.42 -50.68
CA LEU A 601 -25.19 -80.53 -50.25
C LEU A 601 -26.54 -80.52 -50.96
N LEU A 602 -27.11 -79.35 -51.26
CA LEU A 602 -28.37 -79.24 -52.03
C LEU A 602 -28.18 -79.59 -53.52
N ALA A 603 -27.03 -79.24 -54.12
CA ALA A 603 -26.70 -79.62 -55.49
C ALA A 603 -26.46 -81.14 -55.67
N LEU A 604 -25.87 -81.79 -54.66
CA LEU A 604 -25.67 -83.25 -54.64
C LEU A 604 -26.98 -84.02 -54.47
N THR A 605 -27.95 -83.52 -53.68
CA THR A 605 -29.27 -84.17 -53.59
C THR A 605 -30.09 -84.08 -54.88
N TYR A 606 -29.94 -82.99 -55.65
CA TYR A 606 -30.65 -82.81 -56.92
C TYR A 606 -30.05 -83.68 -58.06
N LEU A 607 -28.77 -84.03 -57.99
CA LEU A 607 -28.10 -84.91 -58.97
C LEU A 607 -28.32 -86.41 -58.71
N MET A 608 -28.79 -86.81 -57.51
CA MET A 608 -29.10 -88.21 -57.19
C MET A 608 -30.58 -88.57 -57.35
N SER A 609 -31.41 -87.66 -57.89
CA SER A 609 -32.85 -87.88 -58.12
C SER A 609 -33.27 -87.85 -59.60
N HIS A 610 -32.32 -88.07 -60.52
CA HIS A 610 -32.56 -88.41 -61.92
C HIS A 610 -31.76 -89.62 -62.38
#